data_AF-A0A7Y2U6I8-F1
#
_entry.id   AF-A0A7Y2U6I8-F1
#
_cell.length_a   1.000
_cell.length_b   1.000
_cell.length_c   1.000
_cell.angle_alpha   90.00
_cell.angle_beta   90.00
_cell.angle_gamma   90.00
#
_symmetry.space_group_name_H-M   'P 1'
#
loop_
_entity.id
_entity.type
_entity.pdbx_description
1 polymer ?
#
loop_
_entity_poly.entity_id
_entity_poly.type
_entity_poly.pdbx_seq_one_letter_code
_entity_poly.pdbx_strand_id
1 'polypeptide(L)' 'MSRNKKLQREAKLVRKFKKLYERAQSDWCEVRGSEIHGRGVYATQDIPKETEVIEYVGEPINKEISEDRAWDQ' A
#
# COMPACT_ATOMS: atom_id res chain seq x y z
N MET A 1 -20.48 -18.20 6.32
CA MET A 1 -19.41 -18.84 5.51
C MET A 1 -18.80 -20.00 6.28
N SER A 2 -18.45 -21.11 5.62
CA SER A 2 -17.67 -22.20 6.25
C SER A 2 -16.28 -21.71 6.68
N ARG A 3 -15.81 -22.16 7.84
CA ARG A 3 -14.49 -21.81 8.43
C ARG A 3 -13.34 -22.01 7.45
N ASN A 4 -13.41 -23.05 6.61
CA ASN A 4 -12.38 -23.34 5.60
C ASN A 4 -12.33 -22.25 4.51
N LYS A 5 -13.48 -21.80 4.00
CA LYS A 5 -13.56 -20.73 2.99
C LYS A 5 -13.04 -19.39 3.52
N LYS A 6 -13.26 -19.08 4.80
CA LYS A 6 -12.72 -17.88 5.45
C LYS A 6 -11.19 -17.90 5.49
N LEU A 7 -10.60 -19.00 5.94
CA LEU A 7 -9.14 -19.18 6.02
C LEU A 7 -8.47 -19.06 4.66
N GLN A 8 -9.06 -19.65 3.62
CA GLN A 8 -8.54 -19.54 2.25
C GLN A 8 -8.54 -18.09 1.74
N ARG A 9 -9.60 -17.32 2.04
CA ARG A 9 -9.70 -15.89 1.68
C ARG A 9 -8.63 -15.06 2.38
N GLU A 10 -8.45 -15.25 3.68
CA GLU A 10 -7.44 -14.55 4.48
C GLU A 10 -6.02 -14.84 3.97
N ALA A 11 -5.70 -16.11 3.71
CA ALA A 11 -4.41 -16.51 3.15
C ALA A 11 -4.14 -15.85 1.79
N LYS A 12 -5.16 -15.73 0.94
CA LYS A 12 -5.05 -15.02 -0.36
C LYS A 12 -4.76 -13.53 -0.16
N LEU A 13 -5.42 -12.88 0.80
CA LEU A 13 -5.19 -11.47 1.12
C LEU A 13 -3.78 -11.24 1.65
N VAL A 14 -3.30 -12.06 2.59
CA VAL A 14 -1.93 -11.96 3.13
C VAL A 14 -0.90 -12.06 2.01
N ARG A 15 -1.06 -13.03 1.10
CA ARG A 15 -0.17 -13.17 -0.07
C ARG A 15 -0.21 -11.95 -0.98
N LYS A 16 -1.40 -11.40 -1.25
CA LYS A 16 -1.57 -10.17 -2.06
C LYS A 16 -0.85 -9.00 -1.39
N PHE A 17 -1.08 -8.76 -0.11
CA PHE A 17 -0.47 -7.65 0.63
C PHE A 17 1.05 -7.79 0.75
N LYS A 18 1.58 -9.00 0.97
CA LYS A 18 3.02 -9.23 0.98
C LYS A 18 3.67 -8.81 -0.34
N LYS A 19 3.06 -9.22 -1.47
CA LYS A 19 3.55 -8.85 -2.80
C LYS A 19 3.51 -7.33 -3.05
N LEU A 20 2.46 -6.65 -2.57
CA LEU A 20 2.37 -5.18 -2.67
C LEU A 20 3.42 -4.50 -1.79
N TYR A 21 3.61 -4.99 -0.57
CA TYR A 21 4.61 -4.46 0.37
C TYR A 21 6.03 -4.57 -0.20
N GLU A 22 6.39 -5.72 -0.78
CA GLU A 22 7.70 -5.96 -1.40
C GLU A 22 7.95 -5.00 -2.58
N ARG A 23 6.93 -4.72 -3.39
CA ARG A 23 7.02 -3.76 -4.51
C ARG A 23 7.14 -2.30 -4.06
N ALA A 24 6.54 -1.97 -2.93
CA ALA A 24 6.60 -0.63 -2.36
C ALA A 24 7.84 -0.39 -1.51
N GLN A 25 8.78 -1.33 -1.44
CA GLN A 25 10.06 -1.05 -0.79
C GLN A 25 10.89 -0.11 -1.66
N SER A 26 11.65 0.75 -1.01
CA SER A 26 12.52 1.74 -1.65
C SER A 26 13.77 1.90 -0.81
N ASP A 27 14.92 1.99 -1.49
CA ASP A 27 16.19 2.34 -0.85
C ASP A 27 16.34 3.86 -0.64
N TRP A 28 15.47 4.66 -1.26
CA TRP A 28 15.52 6.13 -1.25
C TRP A 28 14.74 6.77 -0.09
N CYS A 29 13.85 6.01 0.55
CA CYS A 29 12.99 6.54 1.60
C CYS A 29 12.62 5.51 2.66
N GLU A 30 12.19 6.01 3.82
CA GLU A 30 11.70 5.18 4.91
C GLU A 30 10.48 5.79 5.59
N VAL A 31 9.71 4.94 6.27
CA VAL A 31 8.55 5.37 7.07
C VAL A 31 8.98 5.60 8.50
N ARG A 32 8.74 6.80 9.02
CA ARG A 32 8.99 7.18 10.41
C ARG A 32 7.72 7.74 11.06
N GLY A 33 7.74 7.91 12.39
CA GLY A 33 6.74 8.70 13.09
C GLY A 33 6.79 10.16 12.62
N SER A 34 5.62 10.75 12.35
CA SER A 34 5.49 12.16 11.98
C SER A 34 4.63 12.87 13.01
N GLU A 35 5.08 14.03 13.48
CA GLU A 35 4.32 14.85 14.43
C GLU A 35 3.05 15.45 13.82
N ILE A 36 2.98 15.56 12.49
CA ILE A 36 1.86 16.19 11.78
C ILE A 36 0.71 15.19 11.54
N HIS A 37 1.04 13.97 11.09
CA HIS A 37 0.05 12.96 10.64
C HIS A 37 0.27 11.56 11.24
N GLY A 38 1.05 11.43 12.32
CA GLY A 38 1.36 10.16 12.99
C GLY A 38 2.47 9.36 12.29
N ARG A 39 2.43 9.24 10.96
CA ARG A 39 3.54 8.65 10.16
C ARG A 39 3.81 9.47 8.91
N GLY A 40 5.06 9.46 8.46
CA GLY A 40 5.50 10.11 7.23
C GLY A 40 6.56 9.30 6.51
N VAL A 41 6.70 9.55 5.20
CA VAL A 41 7.78 9.00 4.37
C VAL A 41 8.86 10.07 4.24
N TYR A 42 10.10 9.72 4.57
CA TYR A 42 11.24 10.62 4.56
C TYR A 42 12.33 10.09 3.63
N ALA A 43 12.98 10.97 2.87
CA ALA A 43 14.16 10.60 2.10
C ALA A 43 15.31 10.21 3.05
N THR A 44 16.05 9.17 2.70
CA THR A 44 17.22 8.68 3.46
C THR A 44 18.54 9.22 2.94
N GLN A 45 18.55 9.74 1.70
CA GLN A 45 19.70 10.27 0.99
C GLN A 45 19.27 11.28 -0.07
N ASP A 46 20.21 12.03 -0.65
CA ASP A 46 19.94 12.91 -1.78
C ASP A 46 19.48 12.08 -2.99
N ILE A 47 18.37 12.50 -3.60
CA ILE A 47 17.74 11.77 -4.71
C ILE A 47 18.05 12.51 -6.02
N PRO A 48 18.74 11.88 -6.99
CA PRO A 48 18.96 12.49 -8.30
C PRO A 48 17.63 12.83 -8.98
N LYS A 49 17.64 13.88 -9.81
CA LYS A 49 16.46 14.26 -10.58
C LYS A 49 15.99 13.08 -11.45
N GLU A 50 14.67 12.90 -11.53
CA GLU A 50 14.02 11.86 -12.35
C GLU A 50 14.26 10.42 -11.85
N THR A 51 14.72 10.26 -10.60
CA THR A 51 14.80 8.94 -9.95
C THR A 51 13.41 8.44 -9.58
N GLU A 52 13.12 7.18 -9.92
CA GLU A 52 11.95 6.48 -9.39
C GLU A 52 12.17 6.19 -7.90
N VAL A 53 11.42 6.90 -7.04
CA VAL A 53 11.58 6.79 -5.59
C VAL A 53 10.84 5.57 -5.06
N ILE A 54 9.55 5.44 -5.34
CA ILE A 54 8.69 4.40 -4.78
C ILE A 54 7.46 4.21 -5.68
N GLU A 55 6.96 2.98 -5.75
CA GLU A 55 5.71 2.67 -6.45
C GLU A 55 4.48 2.99 -5.57
N TYR A 56 3.49 3.70 -6.14
CA TYR A 56 2.18 3.84 -5.52
C TYR A 56 1.36 2.54 -5.70
N VAL A 57 1.55 1.61 -4.77
CA VAL A 57 0.88 0.31 -4.81
C VAL A 57 -0.51 0.37 -4.16
N GLY A 58 -1.43 -0.42 -4.69
CA GLY A 58 -2.76 -0.57 -4.15
C GLY A 58 -3.55 -1.61 -4.92
N GLU A 59 -4.84 -1.71 -4.61
CA GLU A 59 -5.78 -2.37 -5.51
C GLU A 59 -6.16 -1.38 -6.62
N PRO A 60 -5.83 -1.64 -7.89
CA PRO A 60 -6.37 -0.84 -8.98
C PRO A 60 -7.87 -1.06 -9.04
N ILE A 61 -8.62 0.03 -9.03
CA ILE A 61 -10.07 0.05 -9.13
C ILE A 61 -10.49 0.95 -10.28
N ASN A 62 -11.65 0.66 -10.87
CA ASN A 62 -12.28 1.54 -11.85
C ASN A 62 -13.06 2.66 -11.16
N LYS A 63 -13.65 3.55 -11.96
CA LYS A 63 -14.36 4.73 -11.47
C LYS A 63 -15.62 4.35 -10.70
N GLU A 64 -16.34 3.35 -11.18
CA GLU A 64 -17.58 2.87 -10.59
C GLU A 64 -17.33 2.35 -9.16
N ILE A 65 -16.34 1.45 -8.99
CA ILE A 65 -15.97 0.93 -7.67
C ILE A 65 -15.46 2.04 -6.74
N SER A 66 -14.74 3.03 -7.28
CA SER A 66 -14.25 4.17 -6.50
C SER A 66 -15.40 5.02 -5.96
N GLU A 67 -16.42 5.27 -6.77
CA GLU A 67 -17.63 6.02 -6.38
C GLU A 67 -18.45 5.26 -5.36
N ASP A 68 -18.73 3.97 -5.60
CA ASP A 68 -19.46 3.12 -4.65
C ASP A 68 -18.80 3.14 -3.26
N ARG A 69 -17.47 2.94 -3.21
CA ARG A 69 -16.70 2.95 -1.94
C ARG A 69 -16.60 4.33 -1.28
N ALA A 70 -16.75 5.41 -2.03
CA ALA A 70 -16.72 6.76 -1.47
C ALA A 70 -18.01 7.08 -0.71
N TRP A 71 -19.14 6.52 -1.15
CA TRP A 71 -20.46 6.72 -0.54
C TRP A 71 -20.84 5.67 0.52
N ASP A 72 -20.16 4.52 0.54
CA ASP A 72 -20.35 3.45 1.52
C ASP A 72 -19.78 3.75 2.94
N GLN A 73 -19.35 4.99 3.22
CA GLN A 73 -18.65 5.37 4.46
C GLN A 73 -19.57 5.92 5.55
#